data_AF-A0A7V2CJD3-F1
#
_entry.id   AF-A0A7V2CJD3-F1
#
_cell.length_a   1.000
_cell.length_b   1.000
_cell.length_c   1.000
_cell.angle_alpha   90.00
_cell.angle_beta   90.00
_cell.angle_gamma   90.00
#
_symmetry.space_group_name_H-M   'P 1'
#
loop_
_entity.id
_entity.type
_entity.pdbx_description
1 polymer ?
#
loop_
_entity_poly.entity_id
_entity_poly.type
_entity_poly.pdbx_seq_one_letter_code
_entity_poly.pdbx_strand_id
1 'polypeptide(L)' 'MDLSTLRQLFAYNDWARDRLMELAVKLPGEKLDQPFEMGPGSLRKTMEHLFGAEWVWLQRWKGRSPAKGETPHDFA' A
#
# COMPACT_ATOMS: atom_id res chain seq x y z
N MET A 1 -18.92 -10.94 9.11
CA MET A 1 -18.10 -11.11 7.89
C MET A 1 -17.65 -12.55 7.87
N ASP A 2 -17.88 -13.29 6.78
CA ASP A 2 -17.49 -14.70 6.67
C ASP A 2 -16.13 -14.86 5.98
N LEU A 3 -15.60 -16.08 5.97
CA LEU A 3 -14.31 -16.39 5.36
C LEU A 3 -14.30 -16.15 3.84
N SER A 4 -15.44 -16.34 3.18
CA SER A 4 -15.57 -16.10 1.74
C SER A 4 -15.40 -14.62 1.42
N THR A 5 -16.08 -13.76 2.17
CA THR A 5 -16.02 -12.30 2.06
C THR A 5 -14.58 -11.81 2.28
N LEU A 6 -13.91 -12.31 3.32
CA LEU A 6 -12.51 -11.95 3.58
C LEU A 6 -11.59 -12.33 2.40
N ARG A 7 -11.72 -13.55 1.86
CA ARG A 7 -10.95 -13.99 0.69
C ARG A 7 -11.18 -13.11 -0.54
N GLN A 8 -12.43 -12.72 -0.78
CA GLN A 8 -12.77 -11.82 -1.88
C GLN A 8 -12.13 -10.44 -1.72
N LEU A 9 -12.13 -9.88 -0.51
CA LEU A 9 -11.50 -8.58 -0.23
C LEU A 9 -9.98 -8.62 -0.45
N PHE A 10 -9.31 -9.70 -0.03
CA PHE A 10 -7.88 -9.88 -0.28
C PHE A 10 -7.57 -10.05 -1.78
N ALA A 11 -8.35 -10.88 -2.49
CA ALA A 11 -8.18 -11.05 -3.93
C ALA A 11 -8.42 -9.75 -4.71
N TYR A 12 -9.39 -8.94 -4.28
CA TYR A 12 -9.62 -7.61 -4.85
C TYR A 12 -8.43 -6.68 -4.60
N ASN A 13 -7.86 -6.70 -3.39
CA ASN A 13 -6.70 -5.88 -3.07
C ASN A 13 -5.48 -6.26 -3.92
N ASP A 14 -5.23 -7.56 -4.12
CA ASP A 14 -4.18 -8.06 -5.01
C ASP A 14 -4.40 -7.57 -6.46
N TRP A 15 -5.61 -7.72 -7.00
CA TRP A 15 -5.96 -7.24 -8.33
C TRP A 15 -5.76 -5.72 -8.48
N ALA A 16 -6.19 -4.93 -7.49
CA ALA A 16 -6.09 -3.48 -7.53
C ALA A 16 -4.63 -3.01 -7.45
N ARG A 17 -3.81 -3.63 -6.58
CA ARG A 17 -2.38 -3.39 -6.48
C ARG A 17 -1.70 -3.66 -7.83
N ASP A 18 -1.93 -4.83 -8.42
CA ASP A 18 -1.27 -5.22 -9.66
C ASP A 18 -1.62 -4.25 -10.79
N ARG A 19 -2.91 -3.86 -10.88
CA ARG A 19 -3.36 -2.88 -11.87
C ARG A 19 -2.71 -1.50 -11.70
N LEU A 20 -2.52 -1.07 -10.45
CA LEU A 20 -1.86 0.19 -10.14
C LEU A 20 -0.37 0.14 -10.53
N MET A 21 0.32 -0.96 -10.18
CA MET A 21 1.74 -1.15 -10.47
C MET A 21 2.02 -1.22 -11.98
N GLU A 22 1.17 -1.90 -12.75
CA GLU A 22 1.25 -1.96 -14.22
C GLU A 22 1.23 -0.58 -14.89
N LEU A 23 0.51 0.38 -14.30
CA LEU A 23 0.44 1.75 -14.80
C LEU A 23 1.59 2.59 -14.26
N ALA A 24 1.92 2.46 -12.98
CA ALA A 24 2.97 3.23 -12.33
C ALA A 24 4.35 2.99 -12.96
N VAL A 25 4.66 1.75 -13.34
CA VAL A 25 5.96 1.40 -13.97
C VAL A 25 6.17 2.07 -15.34
N LYS A 26 5.11 2.53 -15.99
CA LYS A 26 5.16 3.20 -17.31
C LYS A 26 5.37 4.70 -17.19
N LEU A 27 5.29 5.26 -15.98
CA LEU A 27 5.42 6.69 -15.74
C LEU A 27 6.89 7.06 -15.46
N PRO A 28 7.35 8.24 -15.94
CA PRO A 28 8.59 8.83 -15.46
C PRO A 28 8.54 9.05 -13.94
N GLY A 29 9.68 8.95 -13.27
CA GLY A 29 9.76 9.13 -11.81
C GLY A 29 9.16 10.45 -11.34
N GLU A 30 9.39 11.53 -12.09
CA GLU A 30 8.87 12.87 -11.79
C GLU A 30 7.33 12.92 -11.82
N LYS A 31 6.68 12.06 -12.63
CA LYS A 31 5.22 11.95 -12.67
C LYS A 31 4.65 11.21 -11.47
N LEU A 32 5.41 10.29 -10.88
CA LEU A 32 5.02 9.65 -9.63
C LEU A 32 5.07 10.64 -8.46
N ASP A 33 5.98 11.61 -8.53
CA ASP A 33 6.21 12.64 -7.51
C ASP A 33 5.46 13.96 -7.75
N GLN A 34 4.67 14.04 -8.83
CA GLN A 34 3.88 15.21 -9.16
C GLN A 34 2.87 15.52 -8.03
N PRO A 35 2.84 16.76 -7.49
CA PRO A 35 1.98 17.10 -6.37
C PRO A 35 0.51 17.25 -6.77
N PHE A 36 -0.39 16.88 -5.87
CA PHE A 36 -1.83 17.15 -5.97
C PHE A 36 -2.48 17.43 -4.61
N GLU A 37 -3.59 18.17 -4.58
CA GLU A 37 -4.25 18.65 -3.36
C GLU A 37 -5.24 17.62 -2.76
N MET A 38 -4.81 16.37 -2.63
CA MET A 38 -5.60 15.34 -1.96
C MET A 38 -4.72 14.23 -1.39
N GLY A 39 -5.21 13.54 -0.36
CA GLY A 39 -4.54 12.38 0.22
C GLY A 39 -3.08 12.68 0.64
N PRO A 40 -2.15 11.73 0.44
CA PRO A 40 -0.72 11.92 0.73
C PRO A 40 0.02 12.92 -0.16
N GLY A 41 -0.64 13.48 -1.18
CA GLY A 41 -0.13 14.60 -1.98
C GLY A 41 0.73 14.24 -3.19
N SER A 42 0.98 12.95 -3.46
CA SER A 42 1.54 12.46 -4.74
C SER A 42 1.17 10.99 -4.97
N LEU A 43 1.37 10.49 -6.19
CA LEU A 43 1.07 9.09 -6.51
C LEU A 43 2.01 8.15 -5.76
N ARG A 44 3.32 8.46 -5.72
CA ARG A 44 4.31 7.69 -4.96
C ARG A 44 3.95 7.60 -3.48
N LYS A 45 3.67 8.74 -2.85
CA LYS A 45 3.30 8.79 -1.42
C LYS A 45 2.00 8.04 -1.15
N THR A 46 1.07 8.02 -2.09
CA THR A 46 -0.17 7.24 -1.98
C THR A 46 0.13 5.73 -1.99
N MET A 47 0.96 5.26 -2.89
CA MET A 47 1.36 3.85 -2.95
C MET A 47 2.15 3.43 -1.70
N GLU A 48 3.08 4.26 -1.25
CA GLU A 48 3.84 4.05 0.00
C GLU A 48 2.90 3.97 1.22
N HIS A 49 1.88 4.84 1.27
CA HIS A 49 0.88 4.82 2.33
C HIS A 49 0.07 3.52 2.34
N LEU A 50 -0.39 3.05 1.18
CA LEU A 50 -1.15 1.79 1.06
C LEU A 50 -0.31 0.59 1.51
N PHE A 51 0.91 0.47 1.00
CA PHE A 51 1.82 -0.61 1.36
C PHE A 51 2.19 -0.58 2.86
N GLY A 52 2.47 0.61 3.40
CA GLY A 52 2.72 0.80 4.82
C GLY A 52 1.52 0.38 5.68
N ALA A 53 0.30 0.71 5.26
CA ALA A 53 -0.92 0.32 5.98
C ALA A 53 -1.12 -1.20 6.00
N GLU A 54 -0.95 -1.89 4.87
CA GLU A 54 -1.04 -3.36 4.79
C GLU A 54 -0.03 -4.03 5.73
N TRP A 55 1.21 -3.56 5.71
CA TRP A 55 2.25 -4.10 6.57
C TRP A 55 1.96 -3.86 8.05
N VAL A 56 1.54 -2.64 8.46
CA VAL A 56 1.20 -2.34 9.86
C VAL A 56 0.10 -3.26 10.36
N TRP A 57 -0.94 -3.50 9.57
CA TRP A 57 -2.03 -4.41 9.95
C TRP A 57 -1.58 -5.86 10.01
N LEU A 58 -0.74 -6.31 9.07
CA LEU A 58 -0.14 -7.64 9.11
C LEU A 58 0.71 -7.85 10.37
N GLN A 59 1.53 -6.86 10.76
CA GLN A 59 2.32 -6.95 11.99
C GLN A 59 1.41 -7.08 13.21
N ARG A 60 0.32 -6.30 13.27
CA ARG A 60 -0.65 -6.35 14.37
C ARG A 60 -1.34 -7.70 14.45
N TRP A 61 -1.68 -8.30 13.32
CA TRP A 61 -2.20 -9.67 13.27
C TRP A 61 -1.20 -10.71 13.78
N LYS A 62 0.10 -10.47 13.59
CA LYS A 62 1.20 -11.28 14.16
C LYS A 62 1.51 -10.94 15.63
N GLY A 63 0.71 -10.10 16.30
CA GLY A 63 0.90 -9.73 17.70
C GLY A 63 1.95 -8.64 17.93
N ARG A 64 2.41 -7.95 16.87
CA ARG A 64 3.42 -6.91 16.94
C ARG A 64 2.84 -5.56 16.53
N SER A 65 3.05 -4.50 17.32
CA SER A 65 2.73 -3.13 16.92
C SER A 65 4.01 -2.40 16.48
N PRO A 66 4.14 -2.01 15.20
CA PRO A 66 5.30 -1.24 14.73
C PRO A 66 5.47 0.07 15.47
N ALA A 67 6.72 0.49 15.65
CA ALA A 67 7.05 1.79 16.21
C ALA A 67 6.81 2.91 15.19
N LYS A 68 6.65 4.15 15.67
CA LYS A 68 6.51 5.30 14.78
C LYS A 68 7.78 5.45 13.93
N GLY A 69 7.61 5.54 12.61
CA GLY A 69 8.72 5.69 11.66
C GLY A 69 9.33 4.37 11.19
N GLU A 70 8.90 3.24 11.74
CA GLU A 70 9.27 1.93 11.21
C GLU A 70 8.54 1.68 9.89
N THR A 71 9.26 1.22 8.88
CA THR A 71 8.74 1.01 7.54
C THR A 71 8.90 -0.45 7.10
N PRO A 72 8.08 -0.93 6.14
CA PRO A 72 8.24 -2.29 5.62
C PRO A 72 9.61 -2.51 4.95
N HIS A 73 10.22 -1.44 4.44
CA HIS A 73 11.49 -1.47 3.73
C HIS A 73 12.68 -1.77 4.66
N ASP A 74 12.51 -1.64 5.98
CA ASP A 74 13.52 -1.97 6.98
C ASP A 74 13.72 -3.48 7.17
N PHE A 75 12.85 -4.32 6.58
CA PHE A 75 12.84 -5.79 6.77
C PHE A 75 12.80 -6.59 5.45
N ALA A 76 12.96 -5.91 4.31
CA ALA A 76 13.02 -6.50 2.97
C ALA A 76 14.45 -6.86 2.57
#